data_AF-A0A1Q3GFQ4-F1
#
_entry.id   AF-A0A1Q3GFQ4-F1
#
_cell.length_a   1.000
_cell.length_b   1.000
_cell.length_c   1.000
_cell.angle_alpha   90.00
_cell.angle_beta   90.00
_cell.angle_gamma   90.00
#
_symmetry.space_group_name_H-M   'P 1'
#
loop_
_entity.id
_entity.type
_entity.pdbx_description
1 polymer ?
#
loop_
_entity_poly.entity_id
_entity_poly.type
_entity_poly.pdbx_seq_one_letter_code
_entity_poly.pdbx_strand_id
1 'polypeptide(L)'
;MKKHPTTLEQEAKTLWATFDEQNVEKFWKKYDNLLDQHKQKPQEVKISSTTPVTPTLPQINPKTVFHPDALYIFGKLCVVSFPLLIVVAGLHESIDSFSVSQITAILLLSAIGWVIFAFFSAANVCSFELTKDHLVIRNALFFVNKKVLWRRIESIHIQQTNDPEGKTSHELVVTDLIGFKQRFAYTLSAKNHQQLYQVLSKKVSRIDAGNYKGYLA
;
A
#
# COMPACT_ATOMS: atom_id res chain seq x y z
N MET A 1 -2.24 -20.47 -25.15
CA MET A 1 -0.79 -20.66 -24.90
C MET A 1 -0.62 -21.84 -23.96
N LYS A 2 0.04 -22.94 -24.38
CA LYS A 2 0.34 -24.07 -23.51
C LYS A 2 1.55 -23.69 -22.65
N LYS A 3 1.40 -23.63 -21.32
CA LYS A 3 2.54 -23.40 -20.42
C LYS A 3 3.36 -24.68 -20.37
N HIS A 4 4.67 -24.57 -20.63
CA HIS A 4 5.59 -25.69 -20.44
C HIS A 4 5.81 -25.91 -18.93
N PRO A 5 5.70 -27.15 -18.44
CA PRO A 5 5.89 -27.45 -17.04
C PRO A 5 7.33 -27.18 -16.63
N THR A 6 7.50 -26.56 -15.47
CA THR A 6 8.81 -26.34 -14.85
C THR A 6 9.45 -27.67 -14.44
N THR A 7 10.76 -27.71 -14.23
CA THR A 7 11.47 -28.93 -13.79
C THR A 7 10.91 -29.47 -12.48
N LEU A 8 10.57 -28.59 -11.53
CA LEU A 8 9.89 -28.95 -10.28
C LEU A 8 8.52 -29.60 -10.53
N GLU A 9 7.72 -29.05 -11.45
CA GLU A 9 6.41 -29.62 -11.79
C GLU A 9 6.54 -30.99 -12.45
N GLN A 10 7.58 -31.23 -13.25
CA GLN A 10 7.86 -32.54 -13.83
C GLN A 10 8.25 -33.56 -12.76
N GLU A 11 9.15 -33.20 -11.84
CA GLU A 11 9.58 -34.08 -10.75
C GLU A 11 8.42 -34.38 -9.78
N ALA A 12 7.63 -33.36 -9.41
CA ALA A 12 6.42 -33.55 -8.61
C ALA A 12 5.45 -34.51 -9.31
N LYS A 13 5.24 -34.37 -10.62
CA LYS A 13 4.38 -35.26 -11.40
C LYS A 13 4.88 -36.71 -11.40
N THR A 14 6.20 -36.93 -11.49
CA THR A 14 6.77 -38.27 -11.38
C THR A 14 6.61 -38.86 -9.99
N LEU A 15 6.71 -38.04 -8.94
CA LEU A 15 6.53 -38.47 -7.57
C LEU A 15 5.08 -38.88 -7.31
N TRP A 16 4.12 -38.08 -7.78
CA TRP A 16 2.69 -38.38 -7.74
C TRP A 16 2.31 -39.65 -8.48
N ALA A 17 3.00 -39.99 -9.58
CA ALA A 17 2.78 -41.25 -10.29
C ALA A 17 3.18 -42.50 -9.49
N THR A 18 3.99 -42.33 -8.43
CA THR A 18 4.41 -43.40 -7.51
C THR A 18 3.67 -43.39 -6.18
N PHE A 19 2.57 -42.64 -6.09
CA PHE A 19 1.76 -42.59 -4.88
C PHE A 19 1.14 -43.97 -4.57
N ASP A 20 1.28 -44.38 -3.32
CA ASP A 20 0.77 -45.65 -2.80
C ASP A 20 0.07 -45.36 -1.46
N GLU A 21 -1.22 -45.72 -1.38
CA GLU A 21 -2.06 -45.51 -0.21
C GLU A 21 -1.57 -46.29 1.02
N GLN A 22 -0.79 -47.37 0.83
CA GLN A 22 -0.22 -48.12 1.95
C GLN A 22 1.00 -47.43 2.57
N ASN A 23 1.59 -46.45 1.87
CA ASN A 23 2.87 -45.83 2.23
C ASN A 23 2.80 -44.28 2.22
N VAL A 24 1.68 -43.71 2.68
CA VAL A 24 1.41 -42.26 2.64
C VAL A 24 2.49 -41.43 3.34
N GLU A 25 2.99 -41.86 4.50
CA GLU A 25 4.05 -41.13 5.21
C GLU A 25 5.36 -41.05 4.43
N LYS A 26 5.71 -42.15 3.73
CA LYS A 26 6.93 -42.22 2.92
C LYS A 26 6.83 -41.31 1.69
N PHE A 27 5.62 -41.17 1.14
CA PHE A 27 5.35 -40.24 0.05
C PHE A 27 5.53 -38.78 0.51
N TRP A 28 4.85 -38.38 1.59
CA TRP A 28 4.94 -36.99 2.09
C TRP A 28 6.36 -36.61 2.47
N LYS A 29 7.10 -37.51 3.11
CA LYS A 29 8.52 -37.27 3.44
C LYS A 29 9.39 -37.01 2.21
N LYS A 30 9.12 -37.69 1.08
CA LYS A 30 9.84 -37.41 -0.18
C LYS A 30 9.37 -36.10 -0.82
N TYR A 31 8.08 -35.80 -0.74
CA TYR A 31 7.50 -34.57 -1.27
C TYR A 31 8.04 -33.33 -0.55
N ASP A 32 8.09 -33.36 0.79
CA ASP A 32 8.64 -32.28 1.61
C ASP A 32 10.14 -32.07 1.34
N ASN A 33 10.91 -33.15 1.21
CA ASN A 33 12.32 -33.07 0.87
C ASN A 33 12.55 -32.46 -0.52
N LEU A 34 11.68 -32.76 -1.50
CA LEU A 34 11.72 -32.16 -2.83
C LEU A 34 11.43 -30.64 -2.78
N LEU A 35 10.49 -30.20 -1.93
CA LEU A 35 10.25 -28.77 -1.70
C LEU A 35 11.45 -28.09 -1.03
N ASP A 36 12.06 -28.73 -0.03
CA ASP A 36 13.18 -28.15 0.71
C ASP A 36 14.46 -28.06 -0.15
N GLN A 37 14.73 -29.05 -1.00
CA GLN A 37 15.84 -29.00 -1.96
C GLN A 37 15.71 -27.83 -2.94
N HIS A 38 14.49 -27.49 -3.34
CA HIS A 38 14.23 -26.36 -4.22
C HIS A 38 14.21 -25.01 -3.51
N LYS A 39 13.90 -24.97 -2.20
CA LYS A 39 14.07 -23.77 -1.37
C LYS A 39 15.53 -23.47 -1.06
N GLN A 40 16.36 -24.52 -0.87
CA GLN A 40 17.76 -24.39 -0.45
C GLN A 40 18.77 -24.28 -1.59
N LYS A 41 18.38 -24.50 -2.84
CA LYS A 41 19.16 -24.08 -4.00
C LYS A 41 18.73 -22.66 -4.37
N PRO A 42 19.36 -21.59 -3.84
CA PRO A 42 19.40 -20.36 -4.61
C PRO A 42 19.94 -20.77 -5.97
N GLN A 43 19.17 -20.54 -7.03
CA GLN A 43 19.72 -20.59 -8.37
C GLN A 43 20.92 -19.64 -8.34
N GLU A 44 22.11 -20.20 -8.26
CA GLU A 44 23.31 -19.54 -8.72
C GLU A 44 23.05 -19.29 -10.20
N VAL A 45 22.39 -18.18 -10.48
CA VAL A 45 22.37 -17.57 -11.78
C VAL A 45 23.84 -17.37 -12.05
N LYS A 46 24.43 -18.27 -12.84
CA LYS A 46 25.77 -18.15 -13.37
C LYS A 46 25.70 -16.93 -14.27
N ILE A 47 25.95 -15.76 -13.69
CA ILE A 47 26.09 -14.50 -14.41
C ILE A 47 27.36 -14.70 -15.22
N SER A 48 27.22 -15.21 -16.45
CA SER A 48 28.25 -15.11 -17.46
C SER A 48 28.69 -13.66 -17.45
N SER A 49 29.94 -13.46 -17.05
CA SER A 49 30.58 -12.15 -16.98
C SER A 49 30.84 -11.68 -18.40
N THR A 50 29.76 -11.33 -19.09
CA THR A 50 29.82 -10.55 -20.31
C THR A 50 30.11 -9.12 -19.85
N THR A 51 31.19 -8.58 -20.37
CA THR A 51 31.70 -7.22 -20.27
C THR A 51 30.67 -6.21 -19.73
N PRO A 52 30.98 -5.43 -18.68
CA PRO A 52 30.06 -4.42 -18.17
C PRO A 52 29.92 -3.31 -19.22
N VAL A 53 28.94 -3.46 -20.11
CA VAL A 53 28.34 -2.31 -20.77
C VAL A 53 27.69 -1.56 -19.63
N THR A 54 28.41 -0.56 -19.11
CA THR A 54 27.90 0.39 -18.13
C THR A 54 26.55 0.86 -18.67
N PRO A 55 25.42 0.42 -18.11
CA PRO A 55 24.15 0.95 -18.53
C PRO A 55 24.23 2.40 -18.09
N THR A 56 24.25 3.32 -19.05
CA THR A 56 23.99 4.72 -18.77
C THR A 56 22.59 4.77 -18.17
N LEU A 57 22.52 4.58 -16.85
CA LEU A 57 21.29 4.63 -16.08
C LEU A 57 20.69 6.00 -16.41
N PRO A 58 19.47 6.03 -16.99
CA PRO A 58 18.84 7.30 -17.33
C PRO A 58 18.86 8.14 -16.08
N GLN A 59 19.50 9.31 -16.17
CA GLN A 59 19.72 10.25 -15.08
C GLN A 59 18.37 10.51 -14.42
N ILE A 60 18.13 9.81 -13.29
CA ILE A 60 16.83 9.78 -12.64
C ILE A 60 16.57 11.20 -12.15
N ASN A 61 15.55 11.81 -12.74
CA ASN A 61 15.04 13.12 -12.40
C ASN A 61 14.81 13.28 -10.88
N PRO A 62 14.90 14.52 -10.39
CA PRO A 62 14.83 14.83 -8.97
C PRO A 62 13.51 14.30 -8.38
N LYS A 63 13.63 13.70 -7.19
CA LYS A 63 12.56 13.49 -6.19
C LYS A 63 11.14 13.73 -6.72
N THR A 64 10.44 12.66 -7.08
CA THR A 64 9.04 12.76 -7.49
C THR A 64 8.13 12.61 -6.28
N VAL A 65 7.20 13.53 -6.09
CA VAL A 65 6.21 13.51 -5.00
C VAL A 65 4.82 13.43 -5.58
N PHE A 66 4.03 12.48 -5.10
CA PHE A 66 2.63 12.25 -5.46
C PHE A 66 1.76 12.68 -4.29
N HIS A 67 1.08 13.81 -4.47
CA HIS A 67 0.16 14.36 -3.49
C HIS A 67 -1.25 13.81 -3.69
N PRO A 68 -2.04 13.69 -2.59
CA PRO A 68 -3.45 13.37 -2.67
C PRO A 68 -4.20 14.42 -3.50
N ASP A 69 -5.37 14.03 -4.02
CA ASP A 69 -6.19 14.94 -4.81
C ASP A 69 -6.61 16.17 -3.99
N ALA A 70 -6.36 17.37 -4.51
CA ALA A 70 -6.66 18.62 -3.83
C ALA A 70 -8.16 18.77 -3.55
N LEU A 71 -9.02 18.32 -4.47
CA LEU A 71 -10.48 18.36 -4.27
C LEU A 71 -10.91 17.40 -3.16
N TYR A 72 -10.27 16.24 -3.08
CA TYR A 72 -10.51 15.29 -1.99
C TYR A 72 -10.11 15.89 -0.63
N ILE A 73 -8.93 16.52 -0.55
CA ILE A 73 -8.47 17.20 0.67
C ILE A 73 -9.44 18.34 1.04
N PHE A 74 -9.86 19.14 0.07
CA PHE A 74 -10.82 20.23 0.29
C PHE A 74 -12.17 19.69 0.79
N GLY A 75 -12.71 18.66 0.16
CA GLY A 75 -13.95 18.01 0.60
C GLY A 75 -13.85 17.48 2.03
N LYS A 76 -12.70 16.90 2.39
CA LYS A 76 -12.40 16.46 3.77
C LYS A 76 -12.35 17.64 4.75
N LEU A 77 -11.72 18.75 4.38
CA LEU A 77 -11.69 19.97 5.19
C LEU A 77 -13.10 20.51 5.41
N CYS A 78 -13.94 20.56 4.37
CA CYS A 78 -15.34 20.99 4.49
C CYS A 78 -16.12 20.10 5.47
N VAL A 79 -16.01 18.77 5.34
CA VAL A 79 -16.68 17.81 6.24
C VAL A 79 -16.19 17.95 7.68
N VAL A 80 -14.89 18.20 7.90
CA VAL A 80 -14.33 18.41 9.25
C VAL A 80 -14.73 19.77 9.83
N SER A 81 -14.96 20.78 9.00
CA SER A 81 -15.37 22.13 9.45
C SER A 81 -16.86 22.24 9.80
N PHE A 82 -17.72 21.45 9.18
CA PHE A 82 -19.18 21.57 9.32
C PHE A 82 -19.70 21.36 10.76
N PRO A 83 -19.25 20.35 11.53
CA PRO A 83 -19.66 20.19 12.94
C PRO A 83 -19.27 21.38 13.81
N LEU A 84 -18.12 22.00 13.53
CA LEU A 84 -17.66 23.17 14.27
C LEU A 84 -18.61 24.35 14.07
N LEU A 85 -19.09 24.56 12.84
CA LEU A 85 -20.09 25.60 12.54
C LEU A 85 -21.41 25.38 13.29
N ILE A 86 -21.87 24.12 13.39
CA ILE A 86 -23.08 23.77 14.16
C ILE A 86 -22.90 24.11 15.64
N VAL A 87 -21.75 23.76 16.23
CA VAL A 87 -21.47 24.05 17.64
C VAL A 87 -21.44 25.56 17.88
N VAL A 88 -20.78 26.31 17.00
CA VAL A 88 -20.71 27.78 17.11
C VAL A 88 -22.09 28.42 16.97
N ALA A 89 -22.89 28.00 15.99
CA ALA A 89 -24.25 28.51 15.80
C ALA A 89 -25.16 28.17 16.99
N GLY A 90 -25.10 26.93 17.50
CA GLY A 90 -25.89 26.52 18.66
C GLY A 90 -25.53 27.27 19.95
N LEU A 91 -24.23 27.52 20.17
CA LEU A 91 -23.76 28.33 21.29
C LEU A 91 -24.18 29.79 21.18
N HIS A 92 -24.16 30.36 19.96
CA HIS A 92 -24.60 31.73 19.73
C HIS A 92 -26.07 31.93 20.12
N GLU A 93 -26.96 31.01 19.72
CA GLU A 93 -28.39 31.07 20.03
C GLU A 93 -28.70 30.81 21.51
N SER A 94 -27.82 30.14 22.24
CA SER A 94 -28.09 29.65 23.60
C SER A 94 -27.26 30.32 24.69
N ILE A 95 -26.53 31.40 24.35
CA ILE A 95 -25.53 31.99 25.25
C ILE A 95 -26.13 32.49 26.57
N ASP A 96 -27.36 32.99 26.53
CA ASP A 96 -28.07 33.52 27.71
C ASP A 96 -28.64 32.41 28.61
N SER A 97 -28.81 31.20 28.07
CA SER A 97 -29.43 30.08 28.77
C SER A 97 -28.44 29.18 29.51
N PHE A 98 -27.15 29.26 29.18
CA PHE A 98 -26.13 28.39 29.73
C PHE A 98 -25.22 29.10 30.73
N SER A 99 -24.84 28.38 31.79
CA SER A 99 -23.79 28.85 32.68
C SER A 99 -22.41 28.76 32.00
N VAL A 100 -21.45 29.57 32.47
CA VAL A 100 -20.07 29.54 31.96
C VAL A 100 -19.44 28.14 32.07
N SER A 101 -19.75 27.40 33.14
CA SER A 101 -19.23 26.03 33.31
C SER A 101 -19.82 25.06 32.28
N GLN A 102 -21.10 25.20 31.93
CA GLN A 102 -21.73 24.40 30.87
C GLN A 102 -21.15 24.70 29.49
N ILE A 103 -20.99 25.98 29.14
CA ILE A 103 -20.36 26.39 27.88
C ILE A 103 -18.95 25.82 27.76
N THR A 104 -18.16 25.93 28.85
CA THR A 104 -16.79 25.40 28.89
C THR A 104 -16.76 23.88 28.68
N ALA A 105 -17.65 23.14 29.34
CA ALA A 105 -17.75 21.68 29.18
C ALA A 105 -18.15 21.28 27.76
N ILE A 106 -19.12 21.98 27.16
CA ILE A 106 -19.54 21.76 25.77
C ILE A 106 -18.37 21.99 24.81
N LEU A 107 -17.68 23.12 24.92
CA LEU A 107 -16.51 23.43 24.08
C LEU A 107 -15.41 22.39 24.21
N LEU A 108 -15.11 21.93 25.43
CA LEU A 108 -14.10 20.90 25.67
C LEU A 108 -14.49 19.56 25.01
N LEU A 109 -15.73 19.12 25.20
CA LEU A 109 -16.23 17.88 24.58
C LEU A 109 -16.27 17.98 23.06
N SER A 110 -16.71 19.11 22.52
CA SER A 110 -16.69 19.38 21.08
C SER A 110 -15.27 19.41 20.52
N ALA A 111 -14.32 20.00 21.22
CA ALA A 111 -12.92 20.01 20.81
C ALA A 111 -12.32 18.60 20.78
N ILE A 112 -12.56 17.78 21.82
CA ILE A 112 -12.11 16.38 21.87
C ILE A 112 -12.75 15.57 20.73
N GLY A 113 -14.07 15.67 20.56
CA GLY A 113 -14.81 14.99 19.50
C GLY A 113 -14.31 15.40 18.12
N TRP A 114 -14.02 16.69 17.92
CA TRP A 114 -13.47 17.22 16.68
C TRP A 114 -12.07 16.67 16.38
N VAL A 115 -11.17 16.62 17.38
CA VAL A 115 -9.83 16.05 17.22
C VAL A 115 -9.92 14.57 16.82
N ILE A 116 -10.76 13.78 17.51
CA ILE A 116 -10.97 12.37 17.19
C ILE A 116 -11.53 12.20 15.77
N PHE A 117 -12.54 13.00 15.42
CA PHE A 117 -13.15 12.95 14.09
C PHE A 117 -12.17 13.33 12.97
N ALA A 118 -11.44 14.42 13.14
CA ALA A 118 -10.41 14.87 12.20
C ALA A 118 -9.31 13.80 12.04
N PHE A 119 -8.92 13.15 13.15
CA PHE A 119 -7.95 12.07 13.17
C PHE A 119 -8.37 10.89 12.29
N PHE A 120 -9.58 10.36 12.49
CA PHE A 120 -10.09 9.25 11.68
C PHE A 120 -10.31 9.67 10.23
N SER A 121 -10.83 10.88 9.99
CA SER A 121 -11.14 11.35 8.65
C SER A 121 -9.88 11.52 7.77
N ALA A 122 -8.77 11.94 8.37
CA ALA A 122 -7.51 12.20 7.68
C ALA A 122 -6.54 11.01 7.65
N ALA A 123 -6.83 9.91 8.36
CA ALA A 123 -5.95 8.74 8.39
C ALA A 123 -5.65 8.16 7.00
N ASN A 124 -6.55 8.37 6.03
CA ASN A 124 -6.43 7.87 4.65
C ASN A 124 -5.71 8.84 3.69
N VAL A 125 -5.16 9.96 4.19
CA VAL A 125 -4.47 10.96 3.37
C VAL A 125 -2.97 10.65 3.34
N CYS A 126 -2.58 9.76 2.44
CA CYS A 126 -1.18 9.43 2.19
C CYS A 126 -0.62 10.14 0.95
N SER A 127 0.63 10.57 1.04
CA SER A 127 1.44 11.01 -0.09
C SER A 127 2.66 10.11 -0.25
N PHE A 128 3.12 9.96 -1.48
CA PHE A 128 4.25 9.09 -1.81
C PHE A 128 5.37 9.91 -2.41
N GLU A 129 6.56 9.80 -1.83
CA GLU A 129 7.77 10.42 -2.35
C GLU A 129 8.74 9.32 -2.76
N LEU A 130 9.14 9.33 -4.01
CA LEU A 130 10.04 8.35 -4.59
C LEU A 130 11.42 9.00 -4.73
N THR A 131 12.38 8.46 -4.00
CA THR A 131 13.78 8.88 -4.04
C THR A 131 14.64 7.79 -4.72
N LYS A 132 15.94 8.05 -4.87
CA LYS A 132 16.87 7.06 -5.45
C LYS A 132 16.89 5.75 -4.65
N ASP A 133 16.90 5.86 -3.33
CA ASP A 133 17.14 4.73 -2.42
C ASP A 133 15.90 4.30 -1.60
N HIS A 134 14.91 5.19 -1.47
CA HIS A 134 13.73 4.97 -0.63
C HIS A 134 12.42 5.26 -1.33
N LEU A 135 11.40 4.48 -0.98
CA LEU A 135 10.00 4.85 -1.01
C LEU A 135 9.66 5.52 0.33
N VAL A 136 9.30 6.80 0.29
CA VAL A 136 8.88 7.56 1.46
C VAL A 136 7.36 7.70 1.41
N ILE A 137 6.70 7.20 2.44
CA ILE A 137 5.25 7.25 2.59
C ILE A 137 4.98 8.24 3.72
N ARG A 138 4.33 9.35 3.38
CA ARG A 138 4.02 10.40 4.36
C ARG A 138 2.51 10.43 4.57
N ASN A 139 2.09 10.25 5.81
CA ASN A 139 0.71 10.52 6.19
C ASN A 139 0.60 12.00 6.57
N ALA A 140 -0.27 12.75 5.87
CA ALA A 140 -0.37 14.20 6.01
C ALA A 140 -0.75 14.63 7.43
N LEU A 141 -1.52 13.81 8.16
CA LEU A 141 -2.00 14.19 9.48
C LEU A 141 -1.00 13.87 10.60
N PHE A 142 -0.30 12.73 10.50
CA PHE A 142 0.50 12.22 11.61
C PHE A 142 1.93 12.73 11.64
N PHE A 143 2.37 13.48 10.62
CA PHE A 143 3.79 13.78 10.38
C PHE A 143 4.69 12.52 10.38
N VAL A 144 4.08 11.33 10.31
CA VAL A 144 4.78 10.05 10.30
C VAL A 144 5.30 9.84 8.89
N ASN A 145 6.62 9.89 8.77
CA ASN A 145 7.33 9.62 7.54
C ASN A 145 7.89 8.21 7.61
N LYS A 146 7.22 7.26 6.96
CA LYS A 146 7.75 5.91 6.84
C LYS A 146 8.67 5.83 5.64
N LYS A 147 9.92 5.47 5.86
CA LYS A 147 10.92 5.30 4.81
C LYS A 147 11.18 3.81 4.62
N VAL A 148 10.97 3.32 3.41
CA VAL A 148 11.25 1.92 3.03
C VAL A 148 12.32 1.92 1.96
N LEU A 149 13.44 1.25 2.23
CA LEU A 149 14.53 1.09 1.27
C LEU A 149 14.07 0.23 0.09
N TRP A 150 14.33 0.64 -1.15
CA TRP A 150 13.94 -0.14 -2.34
C TRP A 150 14.46 -1.57 -2.30
N ARG A 151 15.72 -1.76 -1.86
CA ARG A 151 16.35 -3.09 -1.73
C ARG A 151 15.66 -4.03 -0.73
N ARG A 152 14.76 -3.54 0.12
CA ARG A 152 14.00 -4.36 1.08
C ARG A 152 12.61 -4.73 0.59
N ILE A 153 12.18 -4.16 -0.53
CA ILE A 153 10.85 -4.39 -1.10
C ILE A 153 10.93 -5.59 -2.04
N GLU A 154 10.19 -6.64 -1.74
CA GLU A 154 10.05 -7.80 -2.62
C GLU A 154 9.04 -7.51 -3.74
N SER A 155 7.86 -7.02 -3.35
CA SER A 155 6.78 -6.71 -4.29
C SER A 155 5.94 -5.52 -3.83
N ILE A 156 5.30 -4.88 -4.80
CA ILE A 156 4.27 -3.88 -4.55
C ILE A 156 3.02 -4.28 -5.31
N HIS A 157 1.89 -4.31 -4.59
CA HIS A 157 0.57 -4.53 -5.17
C HIS A 157 -0.33 -3.34 -4.85
N ILE A 158 -1.13 -2.93 -5.81
CA ILE A 158 -2.18 -1.94 -5.62
C ILE A 158 -3.49 -2.72 -5.52
N GLN A 159 -4.14 -2.68 -4.37
CA GLN A 159 -5.45 -3.29 -4.20
C GLN A 159 -6.52 -2.22 -4.34
N GLN A 160 -7.57 -2.52 -5.10
CA GLN A 160 -8.77 -1.70 -5.14
C GLN A 160 -9.76 -2.27 -4.12
N THR A 161 -10.12 -1.45 -3.14
CA THR A 161 -11.14 -1.77 -2.14
C THR A 161 -12.39 -0.96 -2.46
N ASN A 162 -13.46 -1.65 -2.83
CA ASN A 162 -14.75 -1.03 -3.05
C ASN A 162 -15.49 -0.95 -1.71
N ASP A 163 -15.77 0.26 -1.26
CA ASP A 163 -16.62 0.52 -0.11
C ASP A 163 -18.06 0.08 -0.44
N PRO A 164 -18.85 -0.47 0.51
CA PRO A 164 -20.30 -0.66 0.34
C PRO A 164 -21.04 0.55 -0.23
N GLU A 165 -20.53 1.77 -0.04
CA GLU A 165 -21.08 3.00 -0.64
C GLU A 165 -20.73 3.19 -2.14
N GLY A 166 -20.06 2.22 -2.78
CA GLY A 166 -19.63 2.30 -4.17
C GLY A 166 -18.39 3.19 -4.40
N LYS A 167 -17.80 3.74 -3.33
CA LYS A 167 -16.56 4.51 -3.42
C LYS A 167 -15.38 3.57 -3.61
N THR A 168 -14.58 3.84 -4.64
CA THR A 168 -13.35 3.10 -4.91
C THR A 168 -12.19 3.71 -4.12
N SER A 169 -11.61 2.92 -3.22
CA SER A 169 -10.39 3.27 -2.50
C SER A 169 -9.24 2.39 -2.98
N HIS A 170 -8.02 2.92 -2.93
CA HIS A 170 -6.83 2.19 -3.34
C HIS A 170 -5.92 1.99 -2.13
N GLU A 171 -5.36 0.80 -2.02
CA GLU A 171 -4.34 0.46 -1.03
C GLU A 171 -3.04 0.10 -1.72
N LEU A 172 -1.94 0.72 -1.29
CA LEU A 172 -0.59 0.30 -1.67
C LEU A 172 -0.14 -0.77 -0.67
N VAL A 173 0.00 -2.00 -1.14
CA VAL A 173 0.49 -3.13 -0.36
C VAL A 173 1.96 -3.36 -0.70
N VAL A 174 2.84 -2.97 0.22
CA VAL A 174 4.28 -3.17 0.11
C VAL A 174 4.64 -4.44 0.86
N THR A 175 5.15 -5.45 0.15
CA THR A 175 5.66 -6.70 0.74
C THR A 175 7.18 -6.61 0.81
N ASP A 176 7.75 -6.83 1.98
CA ASP A 176 9.20 -6.86 2.13
C ASP A 176 9.79 -8.26 1.86
N LEU A 177 11.13 -8.35 1.86
CA LEU A 177 11.85 -9.62 1.62
C LEU A 177 11.60 -10.70 2.68
N ILE A 178 11.04 -10.36 3.85
CA ILE A 178 10.67 -11.34 4.89
C ILE A 178 9.19 -11.73 4.82
N GLY A 179 8.46 -11.24 3.81
CA GLY A 179 7.04 -11.52 3.58
C GLY A 179 6.09 -10.66 4.42
N PHE A 180 6.59 -9.70 5.20
CA PHE A 180 5.75 -8.77 5.96
C PHE A 180 5.07 -7.77 5.02
N LYS A 181 3.74 -7.66 5.16
CA LYS A 181 2.90 -6.82 4.30
C LYS A 181 2.50 -5.54 5.02
N GLN A 182 2.76 -4.43 4.35
CA GLN A 182 2.39 -3.10 4.83
C GLN A 182 1.36 -2.50 3.89
N ARG A 183 0.20 -2.13 4.45
CA ARG A 183 -0.91 -1.57 3.68
C ARG A 183 -1.00 -0.07 3.92
N PHE A 184 -1.13 0.69 2.85
CA PHE A 184 -1.28 2.13 2.90
C PHE A 184 -2.47 2.54 2.05
N ALA A 185 -3.59 2.88 2.68
CA ALA A 185 -4.73 3.47 1.99
C ALA A 185 -4.35 4.85 1.44
N TYR A 186 -4.76 5.13 0.21
CA TYR A 186 -4.47 6.41 -0.44
C TYR A 186 -5.56 6.83 -1.43
N THR A 187 -5.61 8.14 -1.68
CA THR A 187 -6.49 8.75 -2.68
C THR A 187 -5.68 9.67 -3.57
N LEU A 188 -5.22 9.15 -4.70
CA LEU A 188 -4.53 9.90 -5.74
C LEU A 188 -5.47 10.13 -6.93
N SER A 189 -5.34 11.28 -7.59
CA SER A 189 -6.00 11.53 -8.88
C SER A 189 -5.60 10.47 -9.91
N ALA A 190 -6.45 10.21 -10.90
CA ALA A 190 -6.17 9.22 -11.94
C ALA A 190 -4.80 9.41 -12.63
N LYS A 191 -4.42 10.67 -12.91
CA LYS A 191 -3.12 11.02 -13.49
C LYS A 191 -1.96 10.67 -12.54
N ASN A 192 -2.04 11.10 -11.28
CA ASN A 192 -0.97 10.81 -10.29
C ASN A 192 -0.87 9.32 -10.01
N HIS A 193 -2.00 8.61 -9.98
CA HIS A 193 -2.05 7.16 -9.80
C HIS A 193 -1.33 6.44 -10.94
N GLN A 194 -1.63 6.77 -12.20
CA GLN A 194 -0.96 6.19 -13.37
C GLN A 194 0.54 6.50 -13.38
N GLN A 195 0.93 7.74 -13.05
CA GLN A 195 2.33 8.13 -12.97
C GLN A 195 3.06 7.40 -11.84
N LEU A 196 2.44 7.26 -10.66
CA LEU A 196 2.98 6.47 -9.55
C LEU A 196 3.24 5.04 -10.01
N TYR A 197 2.24 4.39 -10.62
CA TYR A 197 2.37 3.03 -11.12
C TYR A 197 3.50 2.89 -12.15
N GLN A 198 3.59 3.80 -13.12
CA GLN A 198 4.66 3.81 -14.12
C GLN A 198 6.06 3.96 -13.54
N VAL A 199 6.21 4.68 -12.42
CA VAL A 199 7.50 4.82 -11.74
C VAL A 199 7.80 3.59 -10.89
N LEU A 200 6.80 3.03 -10.20
CA LEU A 200 6.96 1.84 -9.38
C LEU A 200 7.30 0.60 -10.21
N SER A 201 6.70 0.44 -11.39
CA SER A 201 6.96 -0.69 -12.30
C SER A 201 8.40 -0.74 -12.81
N LYS A 202 9.10 0.40 -12.81
CA LYS A 202 10.52 0.50 -13.17
C LYS A 202 11.45 0.24 -11.99
N LYS A 203 10.95 0.28 -10.75
CA LYS A 203 11.74 0.24 -9.52
C LYS A 203 11.67 -1.10 -8.79
N VAL A 204 10.59 -1.85 -8.96
CA VAL A 204 10.34 -3.10 -8.23
C VAL A 204 10.23 -4.26 -9.21
N SER A 205 10.84 -5.39 -8.86
CA SER A 205 10.90 -6.60 -9.71
C SER A 205 9.52 -7.22 -9.98
N ARG A 206 8.59 -7.07 -9.02
CA ARG A 206 7.22 -7.60 -9.10
C ARG A 206 6.23 -6.47 -8.79
N ILE A 207 5.50 -6.08 -9.82
CA ILE A 207 4.32 -5.22 -9.72
C ILE A 207 3.13 -5.95 -10.33
N ASP A 208 1.92 -5.65 -9.86
CA ASP A 208 0.71 -6.21 -10.45
C ASP A 208 0.43 -5.68 -11.88
N ALA A 209 -0.61 -6.20 -12.53
CA ALA A 209 -0.92 -5.90 -13.92
C ALA A 209 -1.37 -4.44 -14.19
N GLY A 210 -1.55 -3.60 -13.18
CA GLY A 210 -1.74 -2.15 -13.37
C GLY A 210 -3.05 -1.69 -13.99
N ASN A 211 -4.08 -2.54 -14.10
CA ASN A 211 -5.35 -2.20 -14.75
C ASN A 211 -6.32 -1.40 -13.85
N TYR A 212 -5.82 -0.44 -13.06
CA TYR A 212 -6.63 0.31 -12.11
C TYR A 212 -7.07 1.66 -12.65
N LYS A 213 -8.34 1.99 -12.44
CA LYS A 213 -8.88 3.32 -12.67
C LYS A 213 -8.65 4.11 -11.37
N GLY A 214 -7.77 5.11 -11.40
CA GLY A 214 -7.57 5.98 -10.23
C GLY A 214 -8.83 6.80 -9.90
N TYR A 215 -8.75 7.66 -8.89
CA TYR A 215 -9.92 8.46 -8.47
C TYR A 215 -10.42 9.30 -9.65
N LEU A 216 -11.67 9.04 -10.06
CA LEU A 216 -12.38 9.80 -11.08
C LEU A 216 -13.03 10.99 -10.36
N ALA A 217 -12.65 12.19 -10.78
CA ALA A 217 -13.37 13.42 -10.43
C ALA A 217 -14.71 13.47 -11.17
#